data_AF-A0A2W5E4U9-F1
#
_entry.id   AF-A0A2W5E4U9-F1
#
_cell.length_a   1.000
_cell.length_b   1.000
_cell.length_c   1.000
_cell.angle_alpha   90.00
_cell.angle_beta   90.00
_cell.angle_gamma   90.00
#
_symmetry.space_group_name_H-M   'P 1'
#
loop_
_entity.id
_entity.type
_entity.pdbx_description
1 polymer ?
#
loop_
_entity_poly.entity_id
_entity_poly.type
_entity_poly.pdbx_seq_one_letter_code
_entity_poly.pdbx_strand_id
1 'polypeptide(L)'
;MLTLALAACAPLPPQQPAGEKRYTAPELLALRPADFRWPAASQEGEQAQREAALAQLRAGLAQPAGQPRDAALPALLQQVAHYNAEIDTARPLLLAALPGLAARDAEAQRALLTAAYTLYPQEAAPLLWPLLPQLGASKPFAIAAYTLLQAEPASAARLRDALAQQFPRWEDDARLVALMQRLLPGPGERPPLAELLAAPLRPGYPVIFSLQRPGRDAMGLALVRDASGRFVREPDGRLFASPQMARARSGLPGTLTNGNTPQGLFAIVGAGTATNPDIGPVPYLHSKLPIEASPAEFEHADLTLAWTAEVYNSFLPPSWQAWAPIHEAWLAGRAGRDEILVHGNTINPVYYAGSRFYPGAPQAGCLVSQEDWDAGTGRLRASWQLRLAQAYAAAGGPADLAGYLVVVELGAADAPVSLAEAQALVEAAGR
;
A
#
# COMPACT_ATOMS: atom_id res chain seq x y z
N MET A 1 21.62 25.30 22.11
CA MET A 1 20.27 25.81 21.78
C MET A 1 20.38 26.72 20.58
N LEU A 2 20.11 26.18 19.38
CA LEU A 2 20.02 26.98 18.16
C LEU A 2 18.85 26.41 17.35
N THR A 3 17.79 27.21 17.24
CA THR A 3 16.58 27.00 16.46
C THR A 3 16.88 27.30 14.99
N LEU A 4 16.75 26.31 14.11
CA LEU A 4 16.69 26.51 12.66
C LEU A 4 15.24 26.31 12.22
N ALA A 5 14.57 27.43 11.95
CA ALA A 5 13.26 27.49 11.34
C ALA A 5 13.42 27.33 9.82
N LEU A 6 12.91 26.23 9.27
CA LEU A 6 12.57 26.09 7.85
C LEU A 6 11.07 26.36 7.72
N ALA A 7 10.72 27.56 7.29
CA ALA A 7 9.37 27.95 6.94
C ALA A 7 9.38 28.57 5.54
N ALA A 8 8.88 27.82 4.56
CA ALA A 8 8.22 28.33 3.35
C ALA A 8 7.47 27.19 2.64
N CYS A 9 6.65 26.45 3.38
CA CYS A 9 5.47 25.81 2.81
C CYS A 9 4.33 26.81 3.03
N ALA A 10 3.58 27.14 2.00
CA ALA A 10 2.22 27.62 2.20
C ALA A 10 1.31 26.40 2.20
N PRO A 11 0.94 25.83 3.36
CA PRO A 11 -0.34 25.16 3.46
C PRO A 11 -1.38 26.26 3.69
N LEU A 12 -2.54 26.17 3.05
CA LEU A 12 -3.75 26.63 3.74
C LEU A 12 -3.67 26.07 5.16
N PRO A 13 -3.91 26.87 6.22
CA PRO A 13 -3.87 26.33 7.57
C PRO A 13 -4.74 25.06 7.55
N PRO A 14 -4.20 23.88 7.87
CA PRO A 14 -5.07 22.76 8.17
C PRO A 14 -6.03 23.32 9.22
N GLN A 15 -7.34 23.15 9.03
CA GLN A 15 -8.22 23.19 10.19
C GLN A 15 -7.49 22.40 11.26
N GLN A 16 -7.21 23.01 12.42
CA GLN A 16 -6.53 22.35 13.54
C GLN A 16 -7.04 20.91 13.56
N PRO A 17 -6.17 19.90 13.38
CA PRO A 17 -6.66 18.55 13.29
C PRO A 17 -7.44 18.34 14.57
N ALA A 18 -8.76 18.12 14.45
CA ALA A 18 -9.47 17.44 15.50
C ALA A 18 -8.61 16.20 15.74
N GLY A 19 -8.04 16.06 16.95
CA GLY A 19 -7.07 14.99 17.22
C GLY A 19 -7.63 13.65 16.75
N GLU A 20 -6.76 12.71 16.42
CA GLU A 20 -7.17 11.40 15.90
C GLU A 20 -8.34 10.83 16.71
N LYS A 21 -9.53 10.82 16.11
CA LYS A 21 -10.70 10.24 16.74
C LYS A 21 -10.65 8.74 16.49
N ARG A 22 -10.77 7.95 17.55
CA ARG A 22 -11.10 6.52 17.45
C ARG A 22 -12.61 6.33 17.36
N TYR A 23 -13.04 5.31 16.62
CA TYR A 23 -14.45 4.98 16.48
C TYR A 23 -14.74 3.59 17.05
N THR A 24 -15.86 3.48 17.75
CA THR A 24 -16.52 2.22 18.07
C THR A 24 -17.40 1.75 16.91
N ALA A 25 -17.79 0.48 16.91
CA ALA A 25 -18.72 -0.06 15.92
C ALA A 25 -20.05 0.73 15.82
N PRO A 26 -20.76 1.05 16.93
CA PRO A 26 -21.98 1.85 16.86
C PRO A 26 -21.77 3.25 16.26
N GLU A 27 -20.63 3.89 16.55
CA GLU A 27 -20.32 5.19 15.96
C GLU A 27 -20.10 5.09 14.45
N LEU A 28 -19.36 4.08 13.96
CA LEU A 28 -19.18 3.87 12.52
C LEU A 28 -20.51 3.64 11.80
N LEU A 29 -21.39 2.83 12.39
CA LEU A 29 -22.71 2.53 11.83
C LEU A 29 -23.64 3.75 11.78
N ALA A 30 -23.42 4.75 12.63
CA ALA A 30 -24.24 5.97 12.67
C ALA A 30 -23.85 7.00 11.60
N LEU A 31 -22.63 6.91 11.04
CA LEU A 31 -22.10 7.85 10.06
C LEU A 31 -22.84 7.79 8.73
N ARG A 32 -22.98 8.94 8.09
CA ARG A 32 -23.62 9.11 6.78
C ARG A 32 -22.71 9.92 5.87
N PRO A 33 -22.78 9.74 4.55
CA PRO A 33 -22.02 10.56 3.61
C PRO A 33 -22.18 12.07 3.86
N ALA A 34 -23.39 12.51 4.21
CA ALA A 34 -23.69 13.92 4.48
C ALA A 34 -22.91 14.54 5.64
N ASP A 35 -22.31 13.73 6.53
CA ASP A 35 -21.49 14.16 7.67
C ASP A 35 -20.09 14.62 7.24
N PHE A 36 -19.69 14.33 5.99
CA PHE A 36 -18.35 14.58 5.50
C PHE A 36 -18.30 15.69 4.46
N ARG A 37 -17.31 16.57 4.62
CA ARG A 37 -16.93 17.59 3.65
C ARG A 37 -15.42 17.70 3.61
N TRP A 38 -14.88 17.75 2.40
CA TRP A 38 -13.46 17.94 2.13
C TRP A 38 -13.29 19.01 1.04
N PRO A 39 -12.93 20.26 1.39
CA PRO A 39 -12.83 21.34 0.39
C PRO A 39 -11.89 21.03 -0.77
N ALA A 40 -10.79 20.32 -0.53
CA ALA A 40 -9.85 19.92 -1.57
C ALA A 40 -10.41 18.86 -2.54
N ALA A 41 -11.56 18.23 -2.24
CA ALA A 41 -12.27 17.37 -3.19
C ALA A 41 -13.31 18.14 -4.03
N SER A 42 -13.51 19.44 -3.80
CA SER A 42 -14.26 20.29 -4.74
C SER A 42 -13.39 20.60 -5.96
N GLN A 43 -14.01 20.93 -7.09
CA GLN A 43 -13.29 21.29 -8.32
C GLN A 43 -12.39 22.51 -8.10
N GLU A 44 -12.88 23.56 -7.44
CA GLU A 44 -12.11 24.77 -7.16
C GLU A 44 -10.94 24.47 -6.20
N GLY A 45 -11.20 23.70 -5.13
CA GLY A 45 -10.19 23.35 -4.14
C GLY A 45 -9.09 22.44 -4.71
N GLU A 46 -9.47 21.43 -5.48
CA GLU A 46 -8.54 20.53 -6.17
C GLU A 46 -7.68 21.30 -7.17
N GLN A 47 -8.31 22.14 -8.00
CA GLN A 47 -7.60 22.92 -9.02
C GLN A 47 -6.60 23.88 -8.37
N ALA A 48 -7.00 24.61 -7.33
CA ALA A 48 -6.12 25.53 -6.63
C ALA A 48 -4.92 24.82 -5.99
N GLN A 49 -5.16 23.67 -5.33
CA GLN A 49 -4.08 22.87 -4.74
C GLN A 49 -3.12 22.35 -5.81
N ARG A 50 -3.66 21.81 -6.91
CA ARG A 50 -2.88 21.26 -8.01
C ARG A 50 -2.04 22.34 -8.68
N GLU A 51 -2.62 23.49 -9.02
CA GLU A 51 -1.92 24.59 -9.67
C GLU A 51 -0.77 25.12 -8.80
N ALA A 52 -1.02 25.31 -7.50
CA ALA A 52 0.03 25.72 -6.55
C ALA A 52 1.16 24.69 -6.49
N ALA A 53 0.84 23.39 -6.40
CA ALA A 53 1.84 22.34 -6.34
C ALA A 53 2.64 22.21 -7.64
N LEU A 54 1.99 22.30 -8.80
CA LEU A 54 2.68 22.25 -10.10
C LEU A 54 3.54 23.49 -10.34
N ALA A 55 3.12 24.67 -9.87
CA ALA A 55 3.96 25.86 -9.93
C ALA A 55 5.24 25.71 -9.10
N GLN A 56 5.12 25.17 -7.88
CA GLN A 56 6.28 24.87 -7.02
C GLN A 56 7.19 23.80 -7.64
N LEU A 57 6.61 22.74 -8.18
CA LEU A 57 7.33 21.67 -8.86
C LEU A 57 8.15 22.23 -10.04
N ARG A 58 7.52 23.00 -10.93
CA ARG A 58 8.20 23.62 -12.08
C ARG A 58 9.31 24.56 -11.65
N ALA A 59 9.07 25.40 -10.63
CA ALA A 59 10.09 26.29 -10.10
C ALA A 59 11.28 25.51 -9.51
N GLY A 60 11.03 24.39 -8.82
CA GLY A 60 12.06 23.51 -8.28
C GLY A 60 12.88 22.80 -9.37
N LEU A 61 12.21 22.27 -10.40
CA LEU A 61 12.87 21.61 -11.53
C LEU A 61 13.71 22.59 -12.38
N ALA A 62 13.29 23.85 -12.44
CA ALA A 62 14.01 24.91 -13.17
C ALA A 62 15.21 25.48 -12.41
N GLN A 63 15.46 25.06 -11.16
CA GLN A 63 16.62 25.54 -10.40
C GLN A 63 17.94 25.16 -11.09
N PRO A 64 18.97 26.03 -11.02
CA PRO A 64 20.29 25.72 -11.57
C PRO A 64 20.90 24.52 -10.84
N ALA A 65 21.85 23.86 -11.50
CA ALA A 65 22.58 22.75 -10.90
C ALA A 65 23.35 23.20 -9.65
N GLY A 66 23.30 22.38 -8.60
CA GLY A 66 23.98 22.63 -7.34
C GLY A 66 23.28 21.98 -6.14
N GLN A 67 23.91 22.11 -4.98
CA GLN A 67 23.48 21.49 -3.73
C GLN A 67 22.00 21.75 -3.37
N PRO A 68 21.42 22.96 -3.54
CA PRO A 68 20.01 23.19 -3.22
C PRO A 68 19.07 22.33 -4.07
N ARG A 69 19.31 22.26 -5.38
CA ARG A 69 18.50 21.43 -6.30
C ARG A 69 18.66 19.95 -6.00
N ASP A 70 19.89 19.50 -5.75
CA ASP A 70 20.19 18.09 -5.50
C ASP A 70 19.62 17.59 -4.16
N ALA A 71 19.46 18.50 -3.19
CA ALA A 71 18.77 18.25 -1.93
C ALA A 71 17.24 18.21 -2.10
N ALA A 72 16.67 19.06 -2.98
CA ALA A 72 15.24 19.11 -3.24
C ALA A 72 14.73 18.00 -4.18
N LEU A 73 15.60 17.45 -5.03
CA LEU A 73 15.24 16.52 -6.09
C LEU A 73 14.37 15.32 -5.64
N PRO A 74 14.64 14.63 -4.51
CA PRO A 74 13.77 13.55 -4.03
C PRO A 74 12.31 13.97 -3.83
N ALA A 75 12.07 15.13 -3.23
CA ALA A 75 10.72 15.64 -2.97
C ALA A 75 10.02 16.05 -4.27
N LEU A 76 10.76 16.67 -5.21
CA LEU A 76 10.24 17.02 -6.53
C LEU A 76 9.79 15.77 -7.29
N LEU A 77 10.58 14.70 -7.26
CA LEU A 77 10.23 13.44 -7.93
C LEU A 77 9.02 12.73 -7.29
N GLN A 78 8.84 12.86 -5.98
CA GLN A 78 7.63 12.39 -5.31
C GLN A 78 6.39 13.15 -5.79
N GLN A 79 6.50 14.46 -6.03
CA GLN A 79 5.42 15.28 -6.60
C GLN A 79 5.15 14.93 -8.07
N VAL A 80 6.19 14.69 -8.88
CA VAL A 80 6.05 14.18 -10.26
C VAL A 80 5.21 12.90 -10.26
N ALA A 81 5.52 11.95 -9.37
CA ALA A 81 4.75 10.72 -9.25
C ALA A 81 3.32 10.96 -8.72
N HIS A 82 3.12 11.91 -7.78
CA HIS A 82 1.81 12.21 -7.19
C HIS A 82 0.82 12.77 -8.23
N TYR A 83 1.26 13.79 -8.97
CA TYR A 83 0.43 14.49 -9.95
C TYR A 83 0.50 13.86 -11.35
N ASN A 84 1.40 12.88 -11.53
CA ASN A 84 1.70 12.26 -12.81
C ASN A 84 1.98 13.31 -13.91
N ALA A 85 2.80 14.30 -13.56
CA ALA A 85 3.05 15.51 -14.36
C ALA A 85 4.53 15.90 -14.31
N GLU A 86 5.00 16.62 -15.33
CA GLU A 86 6.42 17.02 -15.48
C GLU A 86 7.41 15.84 -15.57
N ILE A 87 6.92 14.66 -16.01
CA ILE A 87 7.71 13.43 -16.14
C ILE A 87 8.91 13.64 -17.06
N ASP A 88 8.70 14.19 -18.25
CA ASP A 88 9.80 14.40 -19.20
C ASP A 88 10.77 15.49 -18.74
N THR A 89 10.27 16.52 -18.05
CA THR A 89 11.08 17.60 -17.47
C THR A 89 12.02 17.06 -16.38
N ALA A 90 11.52 16.17 -15.52
CA ALA A 90 12.29 15.65 -14.38
C ALA A 90 13.25 14.51 -14.77
N ARG A 91 12.94 13.77 -15.84
CA ARG A 91 13.74 12.63 -16.35
C ARG A 91 15.25 12.90 -16.44
N PRO A 92 15.74 13.91 -17.19
CA PRO A 92 17.18 14.12 -17.33
C PRO A 92 17.87 14.46 -16.00
N LEU A 93 17.16 15.11 -15.06
CA LEU A 93 17.70 15.45 -13.74
C LEU A 93 17.93 14.21 -12.89
N LEU A 94 16.97 13.27 -12.89
CA LEU A 94 17.15 12.01 -12.18
C LEU A 94 18.28 11.19 -12.78
N LEU A 95 18.30 10.99 -14.11
CA LEU A 95 19.30 10.17 -14.77
C LEU A 95 20.73 10.72 -14.54
N ALA A 96 20.90 12.04 -14.53
CA ALA A 96 22.17 12.68 -14.20
C ALA A 96 22.63 12.45 -12.75
N ALA A 97 21.70 12.22 -11.82
CA ALA A 97 22.01 12.01 -10.41
C ALA A 97 22.43 10.55 -10.09
N LEU A 98 22.01 9.57 -10.90
CA LEU A 98 22.26 8.14 -10.61
C LEU A 98 23.76 7.75 -10.55
N PRO A 99 24.65 8.22 -11.44
CA PRO A 99 26.06 7.81 -11.40
C PRO A 99 26.79 8.19 -10.10
N GLY A 100 26.41 9.30 -9.46
CA GLY A 100 27.00 9.77 -8.19
C GLY A 100 26.31 9.24 -6.94
N LEU A 101 25.30 8.37 -7.08
CA LEU A 101 24.36 8.06 -6.02
C LEU A 101 25.00 7.29 -4.84
N ALA A 102 26.01 6.46 -5.11
CA ALA A 102 26.69 5.68 -4.07
C ALA A 102 27.37 6.54 -3.00
N ALA A 103 27.72 7.79 -3.32
CA ALA A 103 28.33 8.73 -2.39
C ALA A 103 27.31 9.41 -1.44
N ARG A 104 26.00 9.25 -1.69
CA ARG A 104 24.94 9.80 -0.85
C ARG A 104 24.55 8.81 0.25
N ASP A 105 23.90 9.32 1.31
CA ASP A 105 23.35 8.47 2.36
C ASP A 105 22.25 7.53 1.84
N ALA A 106 21.95 6.48 2.61
CA ALA A 106 21.02 5.43 2.21
C ALA A 106 19.59 5.93 1.96
N GLU A 107 19.17 7.04 2.59
CA GLU A 107 17.82 7.58 2.43
C GLU A 107 17.69 8.36 1.10
N ALA A 108 18.71 9.15 0.76
CA ALA A 108 18.82 9.78 -0.55
C ALA A 108 18.93 8.73 -1.67
N GLN A 109 19.71 7.66 -1.47
CA GLN A 109 19.77 6.51 -2.38
C GLN A 109 18.38 5.90 -2.57
N ARG A 110 17.68 5.57 -1.47
CA ARG A 110 16.33 5.00 -1.49
C ARG A 110 15.37 5.87 -2.29
N ALA A 111 15.33 7.17 -2.02
CA ALA A 111 14.36 8.07 -2.63
C ALA A 111 14.56 8.22 -4.15
N LEU A 112 15.81 8.41 -4.59
CA LEU A 112 16.12 8.53 -6.02
C LEU A 112 15.93 7.21 -6.77
N LEU A 113 16.30 6.07 -6.17
CA LEU A 113 16.05 4.76 -6.76
C LEU A 113 14.54 4.43 -6.82
N THR A 114 13.75 4.88 -5.84
CA THR A 114 12.29 4.75 -5.88
C THR A 114 11.72 5.50 -7.08
N ALA A 115 12.19 6.73 -7.33
CA ALA A 115 11.77 7.49 -8.51
C ALA A 115 12.20 6.82 -9.82
N ALA A 116 13.41 6.24 -9.87
CA ALA A 116 13.89 5.49 -11.03
C ALA A 116 12.99 4.28 -11.33
N TYR A 117 12.68 3.48 -10.31
CA TYR A 117 11.74 2.37 -10.40
C TYR A 117 10.36 2.81 -10.90
N THR A 118 9.82 3.87 -10.30
CA THR A 118 8.43 4.30 -10.52
C THR A 118 8.22 4.90 -11.91
N LEU A 119 9.18 5.70 -12.39
CA LEU A 119 8.97 6.60 -13.52
C LEU A 119 9.82 6.24 -14.74
N TYR A 120 11.03 5.71 -14.56
CA TYR A 120 12.02 5.55 -15.65
C TYR A 120 12.82 4.24 -15.55
N PRO A 121 12.18 3.06 -15.36
CA PRO A 121 12.91 1.83 -15.11
C PRO A 121 13.82 1.45 -16.29
N GLN A 122 13.37 1.70 -17.53
CA GLN A 122 14.13 1.33 -18.74
C GLN A 122 15.35 2.22 -18.95
N GLU A 123 15.19 3.54 -18.77
CA GLU A 123 16.26 4.51 -18.94
C GLU A 123 17.28 4.48 -17.80
N ALA A 124 16.83 4.13 -16.59
CA ALA A 124 17.71 3.99 -15.43
C ALA A 124 18.55 2.71 -15.47
N ALA A 125 18.04 1.60 -16.02
CA ALA A 125 18.67 0.29 -15.93
C ALA A 125 20.16 0.24 -16.36
N PRO A 126 20.59 0.87 -17.48
CA PRO A 126 22.01 0.90 -17.86
C PRO A 126 22.91 1.61 -16.83
N LEU A 127 22.37 2.61 -16.12
CA LEU A 127 23.08 3.37 -15.09
C LEU A 127 23.12 2.63 -13.75
N LEU A 128 22.17 1.72 -13.50
CA LEU A 128 22.08 0.96 -12.27
C LEU A 128 23.04 -0.24 -12.22
N TRP A 129 23.36 -0.85 -13.35
CA TRP A 129 24.29 -1.99 -13.37
C TRP A 129 25.68 -1.68 -12.75
N PRO A 130 26.36 -0.57 -13.11
CA PRO A 130 27.61 -0.19 -12.48
C PRO A 130 27.45 0.28 -11.02
N LEU A 131 26.27 0.81 -10.67
CA LEU A 131 25.98 1.33 -9.34
C LEU A 131 25.69 0.21 -8.32
N LEU A 132 25.01 -0.86 -8.74
CA LEU A 132 24.54 -1.95 -7.89
C LEU A 132 25.59 -2.48 -6.89
N PRO A 133 26.84 -2.83 -7.30
CA PRO A 133 27.86 -3.33 -6.37
C PRO A 133 28.36 -2.28 -5.35
N GLN A 134 28.02 -1.01 -5.53
CA GLN A 134 28.41 0.09 -4.64
C GLN A 134 27.35 0.39 -3.57
N LEU A 135 26.15 -0.19 -3.68
CA LEU A 135 25.05 0.04 -2.74
C LEU A 135 25.19 -0.85 -1.50
N GLY A 136 25.87 -0.35 -0.47
CA GLY A 136 26.12 -1.12 0.77
C GLY A 136 24.89 -1.40 1.64
N ALA A 137 23.81 -0.62 1.48
CA ALA A 137 22.57 -0.80 2.24
C ALA A 137 21.56 -1.67 1.49
N SER A 138 20.93 -2.60 2.21
CA SER A 138 20.01 -3.60 1.64
C SER A 138 18.79 -2.99 0.95
N LYS A 139 18.19 -1.93 1.52
CA LYS A 139 16.99 -1.27 0.96
C LYS A 139 17.28 -0.58 -0.38
N PRO A 140 18.29 0.31 -0.52
CA PRO A 140 18.71 0.83 -1.82
C PRO A 140 19.08 -0.26 -2.82
N PHE A 141 19.87 -1.27 -2.42
CA PHE A 141 20.21 -2.38 -3.29
C PHE A 141 18.97 -3.09 -3.83
N ALA A 142 18.00 -3.39 -2.96
CA ALA A 142 16.78 -4.07 -3.36
C ALA A 142 15.96 -3.26 -4.36
N ILE A 143 15.79 -1.95 -4.16
CA ILE A 143 15.08 -1.09 -5.12
C ILE A 143 15.79 -1.08 -6.47
N ALA A 144 17.12 -0.94 -6.49
CA ALA A 144 17.89 -0.99 -7.73
C ALA A 144 17.75 -2.34 -8.45
N ALA A 145 17.81 -3.45 -7.71
CA ALA A 145 17.63 -4.79 -8.26
C ALA A 145 16.21 -4.99 -8.82
N TYR A 146 15.16 -4.53 -8.13
CA TYR A 146 13.79 -4.56 -8.65
C TYR A 146 13.62 -3.68 -9.88
N THR A 147 14.29 -2.54 -9.95
CA THR A 147 14.30 -1.66 -11.14
C THR A 147 14.90 -2.38 -12.34
N LEU A 148 16.06 -3.04 -12.13
CA LEU A 148 16.72 -3.85 -13.15
C LEU A 148 15.85 -5.02 -13.61
N LEU A 149 15.20 -5.72 -12.67
CA LEU A 149 14.31 -6.84 -12.98
C LEU A 149 13.07 -6.41 -13.75
N GLN A 150 12.51 -5.22 -13.45
CA GLN A 150 11.38 -4.66 -14.18
C GLN A 150 11.77 -4.28 -15.61
N ALA A 151 12.96 -3.70 -15.80
CA ALA A 151 13.47 -3.31 -17.11
C ALA A 151 13.85 -4.53 -17.97
N GLU A 152 14.56 -5.49 -17.36
CA GLU A 152 15.10 -6.69 -17.98
C GLU A 152 14.77 -7.94 -17.13
N PRO A 153 13.60 -8.59 -17.33
CA PRO A 153 13.22 -9.78 -16.57
C PRO A 153 14.21 -10.95 -16.69
N ALA A 154 14.94 -11.04 -17.81
CA ALA A 154 15.98 -12.04 -18.04
C ALA A 154 17.21 -11.89 -17.12
N SER A 155 17.35 -10.76 -16.42
CA SER A 155 18.47 -10.49 -15.51
C SER A 155 18.37 -11.22 -14.17
N ALA A 156 17.29 -11.96 -13.90
CA ALA A 156 17.02 -12.58 -12.60
C ALA A 156 18.19 -13.44 -12.06
N ALA A 157 18.80 -14.28 -12.91
CA ALA A 157 19.94 -15.10 -12.50
C ALA A 157 21.17 -14.26 -12.12
N ARG A 158 21.47 -13.21 -12.89
CA ARG A 158 22.58 -12.29 -12.61
C ARG A 158 22.36 -11.51 -11.32
N LEU A 159 21.12 -11.05 -11.08
CA LEU A 159 20.76 -10.33 -9.86
C LEU A 159 20.84 -11.23 -8.62
N ARG A 160 20.45 -12.51 -8.75
CA ARG A 160 20.59 -13.50 -7.69
C ARG A 160 22.05 -13.67 -7.27
N ASP A 161 22.93 -13.83 -8.25
CA ASP A 161 24.36 -14.03 -7.99
C ASP A 161 24.98 -12.76 -7.36
N ALA A 162 24.60 -11.57 -7.84
CA ALA A 162 25.02 -10.29 -7.26
C ALA A 162 24.54 -10.12 -5.80
N LEU A 163 23.28 -10.46 -5.52
CA LEU A 163 22.74 -10.41 -4.16
C LEU A 163 23.53 -11.32 -3.21
N ALA A 164 23.75 -12.59 -3.61
CA ALA A 164 24.47 -13.56 -2.79
C ALA A 164 25.93 -13.15 -2.54
N GLN A 165 26.59 -12.56 -3.55
CA GLN A 165 27.97 -12.07 -3.42
C GLN A 165 28.07 -10.86 -2.49
N GLN A 166 27.15 -9.90 -2.62
CA GLN A 166 27.21 -8.62 -1.89
C GLN A 166 26.67 -8.74 -0.47
N PHE A 167 25.71 -9.64 -0.23
CA PHE A 167 25.10 -9.88 1.07
C PHE A 167 25.15 -11.38 1.43
N PRO A 168 26.29 -11.90 1.92
CA PRO A 168 26.41 -13.32 2.28
C PRO A 168 25.43 -13.80 3.36
N ARG A 169 24.88 -12.88 4.16
CA ARG A 169 23.84 -13.13 5.18
C ARG A 169 22.49 -12.51 4.79
N TRP A 170 22.13 -12.55 3.50
CA TRP A 170 20.89 -11.96 3.00
C TRP A 170 19.63 -12.54 3.68
N GLU A 171 19.69 -13.77 4.19
CA GLU A 171 18.57 -14.43 4.90
C GLU A 171 18.15 -13.70 6.20
N ASP A 172 19.05 -12.91 6.78
CA ASP A 172 18.78 -12.11 7.98
C ASP A 172 17.94 -10.86 7.66
N ASP A 173 17.98 -10.36 6.41
CA ASP A 173 17.23 -9.18 5.97
C ASP A 173 15.99 -9.58 5.16
N ALA A 174 14.80 -9.35 5.73
CA ALA A 174 13.54 -9.74 5.11
C ALA A 174 13.28 -9.12 3.72
N ARG A 175 13.90 -7.97 3.41
CA ARG A 175 13.79 -7.31 2.09
C ARG A 175 14.57 -8.09 1.04
N LEU A 176 15.76 -8.57 1.42
CA LEU A 176 16.60 -9.40 0.55
C LEU A 176 16.04 -10.81 0.41
N VAL A 177 15.43 -11.36 1.47
CA VAL A 177 14.66 -12.63 1.37
C VAL A 177 13.54 -12.51 0.34
N ALA A 178 12.72 -11.46 0.41
CA ALA A 178 11.66 -11.23 -0.56
C ALA A 178 12.20 -11.04 -1.99
N LEU A 179 13.31 -10.31 -2.15
CA LEU A 179 13.97 -10.17 -3.45
C LEU A 179 14.46 -11.52 -3.97
N MET A 180 15.13 -12.32 -3.14
CA MET A 180 15.59 -13.66 -3.52
C MET A 180 14.41 -14.54 -3.97
N GLN A 181 13.30 -14.54 -3.23
CA GLN A 181 12.09 -15.27 -3.60
C GLN A 181 11.54 -14.82 -4.96
N ARG A 182 11.62 -13.52 -5.29
CA ARG A 182 11.20 -13.00 -6.60
C ARG A 182 12.12 -13.43 -7.75
N LEU A 183 13.41 -13.60 -7.46
CA LEU A 183 14.45 -13.96 -8.44
C LEU A 183 14.50 -15.47 -8.72
N LEU A 184 13.98 -16.28 -7.81
CA LEU A 184 13.82 -17.71 -8.00
C LEU A 184 12.62 -18.01 -8.93
N PRO A 185 12.57 -19.22 -9.53
CA PRO A 185 11.38 -19.68 -10.23
C PRO A 185 10.14 -19.50 -9.36
N GLY A 186 9.00 -19.20 -10.01
CA GLY A 186 7.74 -18.92 -9.32
C GLY A 186 7.37 -19.99 -8.29
N PRO A 187 6.52 -19.63 -7.32
CA PRO A 187 6.06 -20.57 -6.32
C PRO A 187 5.40 -21.78 -7.01
N GLY A 188 5.40 -22.93 -6.32
CA GLY A 188 4.59 -24.07 -6.74
C GLY A 188 3.10 -23.74 -6.80
N GLU A 189 2.29 -24.76 -7.06
CA GLU A 189 0.83 -24.61 -7.14
C GLU A 189 0.25 -23.94 -5.88
N ARG A 190 -0.57 -22.90 -6.09
CA ARG A 190 -1.21 -22.19 -4.98
C ARG A 190 -2.23 -23.12 -4.30
N PRO A 191 -2.23 -23.22 -2.96
CA PRO A 191 -3.25 -23.96 -2.24
C PRO A 191 -4.69 -23.47 -2.56
N PRO A 192 -5.73 -24.29 -2.36
CA PRO A 192 -7.10 -23.89 -2.67
C PRO A 192 -7.54 -22.62 -1.91
N LEU A 193 -8.04 -21.63 -2.63
CA LEU A 193 -8.56 -20.37 -2.03
C LEU A 193 -9.74 -20.63 -1.10
N ALA A 194 -10.60 -21.58 -1.44
CA ALA A 194 -11.73 -21.98 -0.61
C ALA A 194 -11.31 -22.33 0.83
N GLU A 195 -10.16 -23.00 1.00
CA GLU A 195 -9.64 -23.33 2.33
C GLU A 195 -9.26 -22.08 3.13
N LEU A 196 -8.62 -21.08 2.50
CA LEU A 196 -8.28 -19.82 3.15
C LEU A 196 -9.53 -19.01 3.49
N LEU A 197 -10.49 -18.94 2.57
CA LEU A 197 -11.76 -18.22 2.76
C LEU A 197 -12.64 -18.88 3.84
N ALA A 198 -12.53 -20.19 4.05
CA ALA A 198 -13.25 -20.93 5.09
C ALA A 198 -12.50 -20.97 6.44
N ALA A 199 -11.20 -20.65 6.44
CA ALA A 199 -10.33 -20.76 7.60
C ALA A 199 -10.81 -19.88 8.76
N PRO A 200 -11.06 -20.39 9.97
CA PRO A 200 -11.58 -19.58 11.06
C PRO A 200 -10.60 -18.47 11.50
N LEU A 201 -9.30 -18.59 11.20
CA LEU A 201 -8.21 -17.77 11.74
C LEU A 201 -8.23 -17.84 13.28
N ARG A 202 -8.95 -16.93 13.93
CA ARG A 202 -9.44 -17.06 15.31
C ARG A 202 -10.97 -16.87 15.32
N PRO A 203 -11.74 -17.79 15.92
CA PRO A 203 -13.20 -17.68 15.98
C PRO A 203 -13.67 -16.41 16.70
N GLY A 204 -14.85 -15.90 16.32
CA GLY A 204 -15.47 -14.76 16.99
C GLY A 204 -15.06 -13.39 16.46
N TYR A 205 -14.20 -13.35 15.44
CA TYR A 205 -13.73 -12.12 14.81
C TYR A 205 -14.14 -12.01 13.34
N PRO A 206 -14.60 -10.84 12.90
CA PRO A 206 -14.85 -10.58 11.49
C PRO A 206 -13.53 -10.50 10.71
N VAL A 207 -13.60 -10.78 9.40
CA VAL A 207 -12.44 -10.79 8.51
C VAL A 207 -12.76 -10.06 7.22
N ILE A 208 -11.87 -9.16 6.81
CA ILE A 208 -11.85 -8.59 5.46
C ILE A 208 -10.95 -9.45 4.59
N PHE A 209 -11.47 -9.99 3.49
CA PHE A 209 -10.65 -10.62 2.46
C PHE A 209 -10.48 -9.65 1.29
N SER A 210 -9.27 -9.15 1.09
CA SER A 210 -8.90 -8.33 -0.07
C SER A 210 -8.35 -9.22 -1.19
N LEU A 211 -9.19 -9.51 -2.17
CA LEU A 211 -8.84 -10.28 -3.36
C LEU A 211 -8.18 -9.36 -4.37
N GLN A 212 -6.92 -9.63 -4.71
CA GLN A 212 -6.09 -8.77 -5.56
C GLN A 212 -5.56 -9.53 -6.77
N ARG A 213 -5.13 -8.80 -7.82
CA ARG A 213 -4.33 -9.38 -8.91
C ARG A 213 -2.83 -9.21 -8.60
N PRO A 214 -1.97 -10.10 -9.14
CA PRO A 214 -0.52 -9.90 -9.11
C PRO A 214 -0.13 -8.52 -9.63
N GLY A 215 0.86 -7.88 -8.99
CA GLY A 215 1.34 -6.53 -9.35
C GLY A 215 0.44 -5.36 -8.92
N ARG A 216 -0.79 -5.63 -8.46
CA ARG A 216 -1.76 -4.61 -7.99
C ARG A 216 -2.16 -3.59 -9.07
N ASP A 217 -1.94 -3.91 -10.34
CA ASP A 217 -2.25 -3.00 -11.46
C ASP A 217 -3.73 -3.02 -11.87
N ALA A 218 -4.54 -3.87 -11.26
CA ALA A 218 -5.99 -3.94 -11.48
C ALA A 218 -6.73 -3.80 -10.14
N MET A 219 -7.95 -3.24 -10.20
CA MET A 219 -8.82 -3.15 -9.03
C MET A 219 -9.15 -4.53 -8.47
N GLY A 220 -8.97 -4.68 -7.15
CA GLY A 220 -9.40 -5.85 -6.40
C GLY A 220 -10.80 -5.70 -5.82
N LEU A 221 -11.22 -6.70 -5.05
CA LEU A 221 -12.47 -6.70 -4.28
C LEU A 221 -12.20 -7.05 -2.82
N ALA A 222 -12.70 -6.22 -1.91
CA ALA A 222 -12.81 -6.55 -0.51
C ALA A 222 -14.15 -7.23 -0.22
N LEU A 223 -14.10 -8.38 0.43
CA LEU A 223 -15.24 -9.12 0.97
C LEU A 223 -15.20 -9.04 2.49
N VAL A 224 -16.36 -9.18 3.13
CA VAL A 224 -16.46 -9.25 4.60
C VAL A 224 -17.03 -10.60 4.99
N ARG A 225 -16.33 -11.30 5.88
CA ARG A 225 -16.80 -12.48 6.57
C ARG A 225 -17.10 -12.12 8.02
N ASP A 226 -18.29 -12.45 8.47
CA ASP A 226 -18.77 -12.17 9.82
C ASP A 226 -18.09 -13.06 10.88
N ALA A 227 -18.21 -12.73 12.16
CA ALA A 227 -17.67 -13.56 13.25
C ALA A 227 -18.28 -14.96 13.34
N SER A 228 -19.44 -15.19 12.70
CA SER A 228 -20.03 -16.54 12.58
C SER A 228 -19.37 -17.37 11.47
N GLY A 229 -18.52 -16.74 10.65
CA GLY A 229 -17.81 -17.34 9.53
C GLY A 229 -18.57 -17.33 8.21
N ARG A 230 -19.69 -16.59 8.11
CA ARG A 230 -20.46 -16.44 6.88
C ARG A 230 -20.09 -15.15 6.15
N PHE A 231 -20.13 -15.16 4.82
CA PHE A 231 -19.89 -13.93 4.07
C PHE A 231 -21.11 -13.00 4.11
N VAL A 232 -20.84 -11.72 4.34
CA VAL A 232 -21.87 -10.67 4.40
C VAL A 232 -22.57 -10.58 3.04
N ARG A 233 -23.90 -10.47 3.10
CA ARG A 233 -24.77 -10.32 1.94
C ARG A 233 -25.45 -8.97 1.98
N GLU A 234 -25.68 -8.40 0.80
CA GLU A 234 -26.55 -7.25 0.61
C GLU A 234 -28.02 -7.65 0.92
N PRO A 235 -28.94 -6.70 1.14
CA PRO A 235 -30.35 -7.00 1.43
C PRO A 235 -31.06 -7.81 0.34
N ASP A 236 -30.58 -7.74 -0.90
CA ASP A 236 -31.08 -8.51 -2.05
C ASP A 236 -30.50 -9.94 -2.13
N GLY A 237 -29.67 -10.34 -1.16
CA GLY A 237 -29.03 -11.65 -1.10
C GLY A 237 -27.73 -11.76 -1.91
N ARG A 238 -27.30 -10.72 -2.62
CA ARG A 238 -26.01 -10.71 -3.33
C ARG A 238 -24.84 -10.66 -2.35
N LEU A 239 -23.69 -11.22 -2.72
CA LEU A 239 -22.44 -11.05 -1.95
C LEU A 239 -22.10 -9.56 -1.82
N PHE A 240 -21.84 -9.11 -0.59
CA PHE A 240 -21.23 -7.80 -0.38
C PHE A 240 -19.80 -7.82 -0.92
N ALA A 241 -19.48 -6.88 -1.81
CA ALA A 241 -18.13 -6.67 -2.31
C ALA A 241 -17.86 -5.18 -2.51
N SER A 242 -16.67 -4.74 -2.09
CA SER A 242 -16.22 -3.35 -2.23
C SER A 242 -14.98 -3.28 -3.12
N PRO A 243 -15.00 -2.52 -4.24
CA PRO A 243 -13.81 -2.29 -5.06
C PRO A 243 -12.68 -1.65 -4.24
N GLN A 244 -11.50 -2.26 -4.28
CA GLN A 244 -10.38 -1.85 -3.43
C GLN A 244 -9.04 -2.01 -4.17
N MET A 245 -8.20 -0.99 -4.08
CA MET A 245 -6.85 -0.98 -4.62
C MET A 245 -5.83 -1.22 -3.53
N ALA A 246 -4.84 -2.09 -3.75
CA ALA A 246 -3.73 -2.31 -2.82
C ALA A 246 -2.36 -1.92 -3.43
N ARG A 247 -2.41 -0.96 -4.38
CA ARG A 247 -1.26 -0.44 -5.11
C ARG A 247 -0.67 0.77 -4.43
N ALA A 248 0.65 0.76 -4.26
CA ALA A 248 1.38 1.96 -3.95
C ALA A 248 1.70 2.76 -5.20
N ARG A 249 1.82 4.08 -5.05
CA ARG A 249 2.21 4.99 -6.13
C ARG A 249 3.56 4.62 -6.72
N SER A 250 4.48 4.10 -5.90
CA SER A 250 5.77 3.62 -6.36
C SER A 250 5.68 2.33 -7.18
N GLY A 251 4.65 1.51 -6.95
CA GLY A 251 4.54 0.15 -7.47
C GLY A 251 5.54 -0.86 -6.86
N LEU A 252 6.40 -0.43 -5.92
CA LEU A 252 7.42 -1.30 -5.33
C LEU A 252 6.78 -2.50 -4.59
N PRO A 253 7.50 -3.62 -4.43
CA PRO A 253 7.06 -4.74 -3.60
C PRO A 253 6.80 -4.36 -2.14
N GLY A 254 5.91 -5.08 -1.47
CA GLY A 254 5.38 -4.69 -0.16
C GLY A 254 6.34 -4.72 1.02
N THR A 255 7.51 -5.35 0.86
CA THR A 255 8.61 -5.31 1.86
C THR A 255 9.42 -4.01 1.82
N LEU A 256 9.20 -3.16 0.81
CA LEU A 256 9.87 -1.87 0.66
C LEU A 256 8.96 -0.72 1.13
N THR A 257 9.56 0.30 1.74
CA THR A 257 8.86 1.50 2.21
C THR A 257 8.06 2.11 1.06
N ASN A 258 6.77 2.40 1.30
CA ASN A 258 5.82 2.89 0.30
C ASN A 258 5.67 1.96 -0.92
N GLY A 259 5.89 0.65 -0.75
CA GLY A 259 5.52 -0.38 -1.71
C GLY A 259 4.08 -0.85 -1.55
N ASN A 260 3.60 -1.61 -2.54
CA ASN A 260 2.28 -2.23 -2.61
C ASN A 260 1.90 -2.94 -1.30
N THR A 261 0.62 -3.05 -1.01
CA THR A 261 0.17 -3.85 0.13
C THR A 261 0.59 -5.33 -0.07
N PRO A 262 1.36 -5.91 0.86
CA PRO A 262 1.82 -7.29 0.74
C PRO A 262 0.66 -8.28 0.89
N GLN A 263 0.78 -9.45 0.27
CA GLN A 263 -0.11 -10.58 0.57
C GLN A 263 0.11 -11.10 1.99
N GLY A 264 -0.94 -11.60 2.61
CA GLY A 264 -0.88 -12.23 3.93
C GLY A 264 -1.93 -11.70 4.89
N LEU A 265 -1.77 -12.09 6.14
CA LEU A 265 -2.68 -11.80 7.23
C LEU A 265 -2.19 -10.63 8.10
N PHE A 266 -3.14 -9.79 8.48
CA PHE A 266 -3.01 -8.57 9.27
C PHE A 266 -4.04 -8.60 10.41
N ALA A 267 -3.73 -7.93 11.51
CA ALA A 267 -4.72 -7.65 12.55
C ALA A 267 -5.42 -6.32 12.25
N ILE A 268 -6.73 -6.25 12.42
CA ILE A 268 -7.48 -4.99 12.51
C ILE A 268 -7.64 -4.68 13.99
N VAL A 269 -7.15 -3.53 14.43
CA VAL A 269 -7.10 -3.12 15.85
C VAL A 269 -7.99 -1.91 16.15
N GLY A 270 -8.85 -1.52 15.21
CA GLY A 270 -9.82 -0.46 15.41
C GLY A 270 -10.07 0.38 14.17
N ALA A 271 -10.62 1.58 14.37
CA ALA A 271 -10.86 2.57 13.34
C ALA A 271 -10.48 3.98 13.81
N GLY A 272 -10.17 4.88 12.88
CA GLY A 272 -9.86 6.25 13.22
C GLY A 272 -9.98 7.26 12.09
N THR A 273 -9.75 8.55 12.39
CA THR A 273 -9.58 9.62 11.39
C THR A 273 -8.12 9.84 11.06
N ALA A 274 -7.79 10.01 9.78
CA ALA A 274 -6.45 10.37 9.35
C ALA A 274 -6.23 11.89 9.36
N THR A 275 -4.99 12.31 9.60
CA THR A 275 -4.55 13.70 9.39
C THR A 275 -3.99 13.94 7.99
N ASN A 276 -3.72 12.85 7.24
CA ASN A 276 -3.21 12.91 5.88
C ASN A 276 -4.33 13.40 4.93
N PRO A 277 -4.12 14.52 4.20
CA PRO A 277 -5.13 15.07 3.31
C PRO A 277 -5.51 14.14 2.16
N ASP A 278 -4.58 13.30 1.69
CA ASP A 278 -4.81 12.33 0.61
C ASP A 278 -5.80 11.22 1.05
N ILE A 279 -5.85 10.89 2.35
CA ILE A 279 -6.78 9.90 2.91
C ILE A 279 -8.18 10.49 3.07
N GLY A 280 -8.24 11.74 3.54
CA GLY A 280 -9.50 12.45 3.78
C GLY A 280 -10.17 12.13 5.11
N PRO A 281 -11.39 12.65 5.32
CA PRO A 281 -12.05 12.66 6.62
C PRO A 281 -12.87 11.40 6.93
N VAL A 282 -13.07 10.51 5.96
CA VAL A 282 -13.81 9.26 6.16
C VAL A 282 -12.97 8.30 7.00
N PRO A 283 -13.55 7.64 8.04
CA PRO A 283 -12.76 6.78 8.92
C PRO A 283 -12.04 5.64 8.20
N TYR A 284 -10.78 5.43 8.56
CA TYR A 284 -10.00 4.26 8.16
C TYR A 284 -10.24 3.10 9.14
N LEU A 285 -10.03 1.87 8.67
CA LEU A 285 -9.80 0.71 9.55
C LEU A 285 -8.30 0.55 9.76
N HIS A 286 -7.89 0.41 11.01
CA HIS A 286 -6.50 0.32 11.41
C HIS A 286 -6.03 -1.12 11.30
N SER A 287 -5.45 -1.49 10.16
CA SER A 287 -4.73 -2.74 10.03
C SER A 287 -3.26 -2.61 10.45
N LYS A 288 -2.73 -3.68 11.04
CA LYS A 288 -1.33 -3.80 11.42
C LYS A 288 -0.74 -5.09 10.86
N LEU A 289 0.49 -5.00 10.37
CA LEU A 289 1.30 -6.15 10.00
C LEU A 289 1.69 -6.97 11.24
N PRO A 290 2.07 -8.25 11.08
CA PRO A 290 2.81 -8.94 12.14
C PRO A 290 4.08 -8.14 12.48
N ILE A 291 4.55 -8.22 13.72
CA ILE A 291 5.68 -7.45 14.29
C ILE A 291 5.36 -5.98 14.55
N GLU A 292 4.60 -5.30 13.69
CA GLU A 292 3.99 -4.00 14.01
C GLU A 292 2.92 -4.15 15.10
N ALA A 293 2.01 -5.10 14.93
CA ALA A 293 1.17 -5.60 16.01
C ALA A 293 1.98 -6.54 16.90
N SER A 294 1.87 -6.39 18.21
CA SER A 294 2.28 -7.42 19.16
C SER A 294 1.47 -8.71 18.95
N PRO A 295 1.99 -9.88 19.38
CA PRO A 295 1.20 -11.12 19.32
C PRO A 295 -0.13 -11.03 20.08
N ALA A 296 -0.20 -10.25 21.15
CA ALA A 296 -1.45 -10.00 21.89
C ALA A 296 -2.50 -9.25 21.05
N GLU A 297 -2.09 -8.18 20.36
CA GLU A 297 -2.96 -7.45 19.41
C GLU A 297 -3.38 -8.32 18.23
N PHE A 298 -2.53 -9.26 17.80
CA PHE A 298 -2.82 -10.11 16.66
C PHE A 298 -3.75 -11.28 17.01
N GLU A 299 -3.61 -11.82 18.22
CA GLU A 299 -4.50 -12.84 18.79
C GLU A 299 -5.81 -12.23 19.32
N HIS A 300 -5.88 -10.91 19.47
CA HIS A 300 -6.96 -10.20 20.16
C HIS A 300 -7.21 -10.79 21.56
N ALA A 301 -6.12 -11.06 22.28
CA ALA A 301 -6.13 -11.70 23.57
C ALA A 301 -5.02 -11.14 24.45
N ASP A 302 -5.26 -11.13 25.76
CA ASP A 302 -4.23 -10.78 26.74
C ASP A 302 -3.26 -11.95 26.92
N LEU A 303 -2.12 -11.87 26.24
CA LEU A 303 -1.08 -12.89 26.29
C LEU A 303 0.32 -12.30 26.13
N THR A 304 1.29 -13.07 26.62
CA THR A 304 2.71 -12.74 26.50
C THR A 304 3.38 -13.79 25.63
N LEU A 305 3.61 -13.44 24.38
CA LEU A 305 4.27 -14.28 23.38
C LEU A 305 5.24 -13.43 22.57
N ALA A 306 6.30 -14.05 22.06
CA ALA A 306 7.21 -13.43 21.11
C ALA A 306 6.85 -13.85 19.68
N TRP A 307 7.07 -12.97 18.71
CA TRP A 307 6.87 -13.32 17.30
C TRP A 307 7.86 -14.40 16.85
N THR A 308 7.32 -15.47 16.26
CA THR A 308 8.06 -16.43 15.44
C THR A 308 7.28 -16.71 14.15
N ALA A 309 7.94 -17.32 13.16
CA ALA A 309 7.26 -17.72 11.93
C ALA A 309 6.14 -18.74 12.22
N GLU A 310 6.34 -19.62 13.19
CA GLU A 310 5.36 -20.62 13.62
C GLU A 310 4.11 -19.96 14.23
N VAL A 311 4.29 -18.90 15.02
CA VAL A 311 3.18 -18.12 15.56
C VAL A 311 2.35 -17.51 14.43
N TYR A 312 3.00 -16.88 13.44
CA TYR A 312 2.30 -16.34 12.28
C TYR A 312 1.58 -17.43 11.47
N ASN A 313 2.24 -18.56 11.24
CA ASN A 313 1.71 -19.68 10.47
C ASN A 313 0.51 -20.36 11.16
N SER A 314 0.38 -20.25 12.49
CA SER A 314 -0.77 -20.76 13.24
C SER A 314 -2.11 -20.11 12.88
N PHE A 315 -2.09 -18.99 12.16
CA PHE A 315 -3.29 -18.33 11.66
C PHE A 315 -3.72 -18.86 10.27
N LEU A 316 -2.81 -19.53 9.55
CA LEU A 316 -3.04 -20.01 8.20
C LEU A 316 -3.51 -21.48 8.20
N PRO A 317 -4.37 -21.88 7.24
CA PRO A 317 -4.66 -23.29 7.03
C PRO A 317 -3.38 -24.09 6.76
N PRO A 318 -3.32 -25.38 7.14
CA PRO A 318 -2.12 -26.20 6.97
C PRO A 318 -1.53 -26.19 5.56
N SER A 319 -2.37 -26.22 4.52
CA SER A 319 -1.95 -26.18 3.11
C SER A 319 -1.28 -24.86 2.72
N TRP A 320 -1.60 -23.76 3.41
CA TRP A 320 -1.08 -22.41 3.14
C TRP A 320 0.22 -22.10 3.88
N GLN A 321 0.55 -22.82 4.95
CA GLN A 321 1.73 -22.54 5.78
C GLN A 321 3.07 -22.68 5.05
N ALA A 322 3.13 -23.47 3.98
CA ALA A 322 4.34 -23.64 3.16
C ALA A 322 4.34 -22.78 1.88
N TRP A 323 3.24 -22.09 1.56
CA TRP A 323 3.14 -21.32 0.32
C TRP A 323 3.78 -19.94 0.50
N ALA A 324 5.03 -19.80 0.05
CA ALA A 324 5.85 -18.60 0.31
C ALA A 324 5.14 -17.25 0.04
N PRO A 325 4.36 -17.04 -1.03
CA PRO A 325 3.76 -15.73 -1.32
C PRO A 325 2.78 -15.20 -0.24
N ILE A 326 2.10 -16.05 0.55
CA ILE A 326 1.22 -15.54 1.63
C ILE A 326 2.03 -14.93 2.80
N HIS A 327 3.34 -15.15 2.84
CA HIS A 327 4.22 -14.64 3.90
C HIS A 327 4.80 -13.25 3.57
N GLU A 328 4.37 -12.59 2.48
CA GLU A 328 4.83 -11.24 2.17
C GLU A 328 4.55 -10.26 3.33
N ALA A 329 3.42 -10.38 4.02
CA ALA A 329 3.09 -9.56 5.19
C ALA A 329 4.03 -9.83 6.37
N TRP A 330 4.38 -11.09 6.62
CA TRP A 330 5.41 -11.46 7.61
C TRP A 330 6.77 -10.82 7.28
N LEU A 331 7.20 -10.92 6.02
CA LEU A 331 8.45 -10.32 5.58
C LEU A 331 8.39 -8.78 5.63
N ALA A 332 7.26 -8.17 5.32
CA ALA A 332 7.07 -6.72 5.38
C ALA A 332 7.16 -6.21 6.82
N GLY A 333 6.51 -6.88 7.77
CA GLY A 333 6.63 -6.60 9.20
C GLY A 333 8.08 -6.72 9.69
N ARG A 334 8.78 -7.80 9.34
CA ARG A 334 10.22 -7.98 9.63
C ARG A 334 11.09 -6.89 8.98
N ALA A 335 10.67 -6.38 7.83
CA ALA A 335 11.32 -5.27 7.14
C ALA A 335 10.97 -3.90 7.74
N GLY A 336 10.18 -3.83 8.81
CA GLY A 336 9.78 -2.60 9.47
C GLY A 336 8.80 -1.78 8.63
N ARG A 337 7.93 -2.43 7.86
CA ARG A 337 6.74 -1.78 7.30
C ARG A 337 5.67 -1.70 8.37
N ASP A 338 4.95 -0.59 8.36
CA ASP A 338 3.91 -0.22 9.31
C ASP A 338 2.83 0.63 8.62
N GLU A 339 1.79 0.99 9.38
CA GLU A 339 0.75 1.96 9.01
C GLU A 339 0.06 1.66 7.67
N ILE A 340 -0.16 0.38 7.38
CA ILE A 340 -0.97 -0.03 6.24
C ILE A 340 -2.43 0.05 6.65
N LEU A 341 -3.11 1.11 6.23
CA LEU A 341 -4.51 1.37 6.56
C LEU A 341 -5.47 0.87 5.46
N VAL A 342 -6.71 0.59 5.83
CA VAL A 342 -7.83 0.44 4.89
C VAL A 342 -8.63 1.74 4.92
N HIS A 343 -8.60 2.54 3.85
CA HIS A 343 -9.12 3.91 3.89
C HIS A 343 -9.72 4.41 2.56
N GLY A 344 -10.32 5.61 2.61
CA GLY A 344 -10.92 6.32 1.49
C GLY A 344 -9.89 7.00 0.59
N ASN A 345 -10.30 7.91 -0.28
CA ASN A 345 -9.34 8.60 -1.14
C ASN A 345 -9.89 9.94 -1.58
N THR A 346 -9.07 10.97 -1.44
CA THR A 346 -9.38 12.32 -1.92
C THR A 346 -8.52 12.71 -3.11
N ILE A 347 -7.53 11.88 -3.49
CA ILE A 347 -6.70 12.12 -4.68
C ILE A 347 -7.58 12.02 -5.93
N ASN A 348 -7.48 13.03 -6.79
CA ASN A 348 -8.16 13.04 -8.08
C ASN A 348 -7.63 11.91 -8.99
N PRO A 349 -8.44 10.89 -9.33
CA PRO A 349 -7.99 9.78 -10.16
C PRO A 349 -7.65 10.15 -11.60
N VAL A 350 -8.08 11.34 -12.07
CA VAL A 350 -7.74 11.85 -13.41
C VAL A 350 -6.24 12.03 -13.59
N TYR A 351 -5.46 12.22 -12.52
CA TYR A 351 -4.00 12.26 -12.60
C TYR A 351 -3.44 10.97 -13.22
N TYR A 352 -4.11 9.85 -13.02
CA TYR A 352 -3.67 8.53 -13.47
C TYR A 352 -4.48 8.03 -14.68
N ALA A 353 -5.19 8.91 -15.40
CA ALA A 353 -5.91 8.53 -16.61
C ALA A 353 -4.98 7.83 -17.61
N GLY A 354 -5.41 6.68 -18.14
CA GLY A 354 -4.63 5.84 -19.05
C GLY A 354 -3.74 4.81 -18.37
N SER A 355 -3.62 4.81 -17.04
CA SER A 355 -2.98 3.70 -16.32
C SER A 355 -3.88 2.46 -16.28
N ARG A 356 -3.29 1.28 -16.05
CA ARG A 356 -4.03 0.01 -15.92
C ARG A 356 -4.97 -0.03 -14.71
N PHE A 357 -4.63 0.74 -13.67
CA PHE A 357 -5.35 0.78 -12.41
C PHE A 357 -6.41 1.89 -12.36
N TYR A 358 -6.56 2.69 -13.43
CA TYR A 358 -7.68 3.61 -13.57
C TYR A 358 -9.02 2.83 -13.56
N PRO A 359 -10.08 3.29 -12.85
CA PRO A 359 -10.31 4.63 -12.32
C PRO A 359 -9.74 4.90 -10.92
N GLY A 360 -8.84 4.07 -10.39
CA GLY A 360 -8.30 4.31 -9.06
C GLY A 360 -7.05 5.20 -9.00
N ALA A 361 -6.78 5.72 -7.81
CA ALA A 361 -5.62 6.55 -7.49
C ALA A 361 -4.80 5.91 -6.36
N PRO A 362 -3.54 5.50 -6.60
CA PRO A 362 -2.73 4.82 -5.61
C PRO A 362 -2.18 5.76 -4.52
N GLN A 363 -1.94 5.19 -3.34
CA GLN A 363 -1.36 5.90 -2.19
C GLN A 363 0.00 5.31 -1.78
N ALA A 364 0.42 5.45 -0.52
CA ALA A 364 1.73 5.00 -0.04
C ALA A 364 1.74 3.51 0.43
N GLY A 365 0.96 2.64 -0.22
CA GLY A 365 0.93 1.20 0.07
C GLY A 365 -0.20 0.72 0.98
N CYS A 366 -1.20 1.56 1.20
CA CYS A 366 -2.45 1.23 1.89
C CYS A 366 -3.47 0.55 0.97
N LEU A 367 -4.57 0.06 1.55
CA LEU A 367 -5.74 -0.42 0.82
C LEU A 367 -6.76 0.71 0.67
N VAL A 368 -7.04 1.07 -0.58
CA VAL A 368 -7.73 2.30 -0.92
C VAL A 368 -9.05 2.01 -1.61
N SER A 369 -10.12 2.57 -1.08
CA SER A 369 -11.45 2.53 -1.68
C SER A 369 -11.79 3.86 -2.34
N GLN A 370 -12.55 3.83 -3.43
CA GLN A 370 -12.95 5.04 -4.15
C GLN A 370 -14.07 5.80 -3.43
N GLU A 371 -14.07 7.12 -3.57
CA GLU A 371 -15.03 8.03 -2.97
C GLU A 371 -15.55 9.01 -4.02
N ASP A 372 -16.88 9.22 -4.02
CA ASP A 372 -17.56 10.17 -4.87
C ASP A 372 -17.84 11.43 -4.06
N TRP A 373 -17.20 12.52 -4.47
CA TRP A 373 -17.29 13.83 -3.85
C TRP A 373 -18.04 14.80 -4.76
N ASP A 374 -18.91 15.61 -4.18
CA ASP A 374 -19.60 16.68 -4.87
C ASP A 374 -18.61 17.77 -5.31
N ALA A 375 -18.39 17.89 -6.61
CA ALA A 375 -17.41 18.83 -7.16
C ALA A 375 -17.70 20.31 -6.83
N GLY A 376 -18.96 20.69 -6.58
CA GLY A 376 -19.32 22.09 -6.27
C GLY A 376 -19.11 22.46 -4.80
N THR A 377 -19.23 21.49 -3.88
CA THR A 377 -19.28 21.77 -2.43
C THR A 377 -18.19 21.04 -1.63
N GLY A 378 -17.56 20.03 -2.23
CA GLY A 378 -16.64 19.11 -1.56
C GLY A 378 -17.33 18.16 -0.57
N ARG A 379 -18.66 18.00 -0.63
CA ARG A 379 -19.39 17.07 0.26
C ARG A 379 -19.33 15.64 -0.26
N LEU A 380 -19.23 14.66 0.63
CA LEU A 380 -19.22 13.26 0.22
C LEU A 380 -20.62 12.84 -0.24
N ARG A 381 -20.70 12.23 -1.42
CA ARG A 381 -21.94 11.67 -2.00
C ARG A 381 -22.04 10.17 -1.71
N ALA A 382 -20.96 9.44 -1.96
CA ALA A 382 -20.85 8.01 -1.68
C ALA A 382 -19.39 7.63 -1.37
N SER A 383 -19.18 6.64 -0.51
CA SER A 383 -17.84 6.13 -0.18
C SER A 383 -17.86 4.62 -0.06
N TRP A 384 -17.04 3.96 -0.89
CA TRP A 384 -16.81 2.53 -0.76
C TRP A 384 -16.08 2.18 0.54
N GLN A 385 -15.26 3.12 1.05
CA GLN A 385 -14.62 2.96 2.35
C GLN A 385 -15.65 2.97 3.47
N LEU A 386 -16.55 3.96 3.50
CA LEU A 386 -17.56 4.04 4.55
C LEU A 386 -18.45 2.79 4.53
N ARG A 387 -18.87 2.34 3.34
CA ARG A 387 -19.65 1.11 3.18
C ARG A 387 -18.89 -0.13 3.68
N LEU A 388 -17.60 -0.26 3.37
CA LEU A 388 -16.77 -1.38 3.83
C LEU A 388 -16.61 -1.35 5.35
N ALA A 389 -16.30 -0.19 5.93
CA ALA A 389 -16.15 -0.02 7.37
C ALA A 389 -17.45 -0.33 8.13
N GLN A 390 -18.60 0.08 7.58
CA GLN A 390 -19.92 -0.22 8.15
C GLN A 390 -20.31 -1.70 7.99
N ALA A 391 -20.03 -2.31 6.84
CA ALA A 391 -20.25 -3.74 6.64
C ALA A 391 -19.40 -4.55 7.64
N TYR A 392 -18.14 -4.17 7.83
CA TYR A 392 -17.25 -4.79 8.82
C TYR A 392 -17.73 -4.59 10.26
N ALA A 393 -18.12 -3.36 10.63
CA ALA A 393 -18.66 -3.06 11.97
C ALA A 393 -19.97 -3.82 12.27
N ALA A 394 -20.81 -4.05 11.24
CA ALA A 394 -22.04 -4.82 11.36
C ALA A 394 -21.83 -6.34 11.37
N ALA A 395 -20.65 -6.82 10.95
CA ALA A 395 -20.38 -8.24 10.73
C ALA A 395 -20.18 -9.06 12.01
N GLY A 396 -20.67 -8.59 13.15
CA GLY A 396 -20.55 -9.25 14.45
C GLY A 396 -19.09 -9.32 14.91
N GLY A 397 -18.75 -8.59 15.95
CA GLY A 397 -17.40 -8.55 16.49
C GLY A 397 -17.35 -7.63 17.71
N PRO A 398 -16.19 -7.47 18.33
CA PRO A 398 -16.04 -6.57 19.48
C PRO A 398 -16.37 -5.11 19.12
N ALA A 399 -16.82 -4.34 20.12
CA ALA A 399 -17.21 -2.94 19.94
C ALA A 399 -16.05 -2.02 19.50
N ASP A 400 -14.80 -2.45 19.75
CA ASP A 400 -13.56 -1.78 19.36
C ASP A 400 -13.08 -2.16 17.94
N LEU A 401 -13.85 -2.98 17.21
CA LEU A 401 -13.60 -3.38 15.82
C LEU A 401 -12.38 -4.30 15.63
N ALA A 402 -11.94 -4.98 16.70
CA ALA A 402 -10.94 -6.04 16.60
C ALA A 402 -11.33 -7.12 15.57
N GLY A 403 -10.37 -7.54 14.73
CA GLY A 403 -10.54 -8.64 13.79
C GLY A 403 -9.38 -8.76 12.80
N TYR A 404 -9.63 -9.18 11.56
CA TYR A 404 -8.55 -9.53 10.63
C TYR A 404 -8.73 -8.94 9.23
N LEU A 405 -7.59 -8.73 8.57
CA LEU A 405 -7.51 -8.49 7.14
C LEU A 405 -6.62 -9.56 6.52
N VAL A 406 -7.08 -10.17 5.44
CA VAL A 406 -6.30 -11.11 4.62
C VAL A 406 -6.21 -10.54 3.21
N VAL A 407 -5.00 -10.27 2.74
CA VAL A 407 -4.73 -9.87 1.37
C VAL A 407 -4.24 -11.09 0.61
N VAL A 408 -4.89 -11.44 -0.50
CA VAL A 408 -4.52 -12.62 -1.27
C VAL A 408 -4.65 -12.37 -2.76
N GLU A 409 -3.66 -12.83 -3.51
CA GLU A 409 -3.67 -12.78 -4.97
C GLU A 409 -4.48 -13.93 -5.58
N LEU A 410 -5.26 -13.57 -6.58
CA LEU A 410 -5.85 -14.51 -7.52
C LEU A 410 -4.85 -14.85 -8.64
N GLY A 411 -5.26 -15.73 -9.54
CA GLY A 411 -4.51 -15.97 -10.78
C GLY A 411 -4.35 -14.68 -11.60
N ALA A 412 -3.27 -14.63 -12.38
CA ALA A 412 -3.00 -13.52 -13.29
C ALA A 412 -4.12 -13.36 -14.31
N ALA A 413 -4.62 -12.13 -14.44
CA ALA A 413 -5.56 -11.72 -15.47
C ALA A 413 -5.38 -10.21 -15.72
N ASP A 414 -5.60 -9.77 -16.95
CA ASP A 414 -5.51 -8.35 -17.34
C ASP A 414 -6.81 -7.58 -17.04
N ALA A 415 -7.57 -8.00 -16.03
CA ALA A 415 -8.86 -7.42 -15.67
C ALA A 415 -9.04 -7.30 -14.15
N PRO A 416 -9.86 -6.33 -13.68
CA PRO A 416 -10.30 -6.26 -12.29
C PRO A 416 -10.84 -7.60 -11.78
N VAL A 417 -10.75 -7.82 -10.47
CA VAL A 417 -11.43 -8.96 -9.83
C VAL A 417 -12.94 -8.74 -9.96
N SER A 418 -13.64 -9.70 -10.56
CA SER A 418 -15.08 -9.60 -10.76
C SER A 418 -15.88 -10.14 -9.58
N LEU A 419 -17.11 -9.65 -9.42
CA LEU A 419 -18.03 -10.17 -8.40
C LEU A 419 -18.37 -11.65 -8.64
N ALA A 420 -18.45 -12.07 -9.91
CA ALA A 420 -18.72 -13.46 -10.27
C ALA A 420 -17.59 -14.41 -9.81
N GLU A 421 -16.33 -14.01 -10.02
CA GLU A 421 -15.18 -14.76 -9.50
C GLU A 421 -15.20 -14.82 -7.96
N ALA A 422 -15.46 -13.70 -7.30
CA ALA A 422 -15.55 -13.65 -5.84
C ALA A 422 -16.69 -14.54 -5.29
N GLN A 423 -17.85 -14.51 -5.94
CA GLN A 423 -19.00 -15.36 -5.59
C GLN A 423 -18.64 -16.85 -5.72
N ALA A 424 -18.02 -17.26 -6.82
CA ALA A 424 -17.62 -18.65 -7.04
C ALA A 424 -16.62 -19.14 -5.98
N LEU A 425 -15.71 -18.27 -5.53
CA LEU A 425 -14.78 -18.58 -4.46
C LEU A 425 -15.48 -18.76 -3.10
N VAL A 426 -16.46 -17.91 -2.80
CA VAL A 426 -17.27 -18.00 -1.56
C VAL A 426 -18.12 -19.28 -1.56
N GLU A 427 -18.75 -19.61 -2.69
CA GLU A 427 -19.54 -20.84 -2.86
C GLU A 427 -18.66 -22.08 -2.68
N ALA A 428 -17.46 -22.09 -3.26
CA ALA A 428 -16.49 -23.17 -3.09
C ALA A 428 -16.00 -23.31 -1.63
N ALA A 429 -15.98 -22.22 -0.86
CA ALA A 429 -15.66 -22.24 0.57
C ALA A 429 -16.81 -22.80 1.44
N GLY A 430 -18.03 -22.92 0.88
CA GLY A 430 -19.20 -23.44 1.58
C GLY A 430 -19.72 -22.52 2.69
N ARG A 431 -19.58 -21.21 2.53
CA ARG A 431 -19.88 -20.19 3.57
C ARG A 431 -20.85 -19.10 3.14
#